data_AF-A0A1B9IIL2-F1
#
_entry.id   AF-A0A1B9IIL2-F1
#
_cell.length_a   1.000
_cell.length_b   1.000
_cell.length_c   1.000
_cell.angle_alpha   90.00
_cell.angle_beta   90.00
_cell.angle_gamma   90.00
#
_symmetry.space_group_name_H-M   'P 1'
#
loop_
_entity.id
_entity.type
_entity.pdbx_description
1 polymer ?
#
loop_
_entity_poly.entity_id
_entity_poly.type
_entity_poly.pdbx_seq_one_letter_code
_entity_poly.pdbx_strand_id
1 'polypeptide(L)'
;MKSAAQSSKKSQKRKSDAANLGGSDVQVIVEEGSASAGPAFVNFPSIRPSKNTPFTIFTRDVGSSSDLTRQHTIIAGETEDVEFFSTNRDHNLNTEGADCQYLPALYDPITGTVHINPSTPLYLLTHGVKRLRSSVTLPSAGDARAHWKAQRNDLGETFGTRKAKTQIRAEERNKVDVSAMEGVKGHLMGSIPEMVVDDGPVQASELIPIPDLTTSDPSEVYPRDSLISPSEWQSINVSQLIHAEDEDGRQKLLPPHKKSFWLQGRIRYIRNLEDKTARKEQMKYVLYLATLLSLYDNPSIISKIPPSQIQTKFPNVPQQLLDGVIKRFSEVQGKKRVVTEKMKTKLLAWICVMYLTLDGFSVEVGKVARDLKLKDATVETMFKNLGCSVNIATPAEREKQGISLAEASKNKKAVLKAPVVFPKIKRRGPAKR
;
A
#
# COMPACT_ATOMS: atom_id res chain seq x y z
N MET A 1 50.58 -37.23 -16.96
CA MET A 1 51.89 -37.41 -16.30
C MET A 1 52.23 -36.11 -15.58
N LYS A 2 52.53 -36.01 -14.28
CA LYS A 2 52.57 -36.92 -13.14
C LYS A 2 52.20 -36.07 -11.91
N SER A 3 51.43 -36.67 -11.00
CA SER A 3 51.21 -36.20 -9.63
C SER A 3 52.55 -36.09 -8.89
N ALA A 4 52.77 -35.00 -8.15
CA ALA A 4 53.86 -34.89 -7.18
C ALA A 4 53.24 -34.75 -5.79
N ALA A 5 53.33 -35.85 -5.05
CA ALA A 5 52.82 -36.02 -3.70
C ALA A 5 53.57 -35.14 -2.69
N GLN A 6 52.82 -34.58 -1.73
CA GLN A 6 53.34 -33.97 -0.52
C GLN A 6 54.06 -35.03 0.33
N SER A 7 55.33 -34.78 0.68
CA SER A 7 56.02 -35.58 1.69
C SER A 7 55.65 -35.07 3.08
N SER A 8 55.10 -35.96 3.91
CA SER A 8 54.78 -35.70 5.30
C SER A 8 56.07 -35.64 6.13
N LYS A 9 56.43 -34.45 6.62
CA LYS A 9 57.45 -34.33 7.67
C LYS A 9 56.85 -34.81 8.99
N LYS A 10 57.28 -35.99 9.44
CA LYS A 10 57.01 -36.54 10.78
C LYS A 10 57.34 -35.49 11.86
N SER A 11 56.42 -35.31 12.80
CA SER A 11 56.63 -34.51 14.00
C SER A 11 57.79 -35.08 14.82
N GLN A 12 58.89 -34.34 14.95
CA GLN A 12 59.87 -34.59 16.01
C GLN A 12 59.18 -34.32 17.35
N LYS A 13 58.82 -35.39 18.06
CA LYS A 13 58.48 -35.32 19.48
C LYS A 13 59.74 -34.83 20.20
N ARG A 14 59.77 -33.56 20.62
CA ARG A 14 60.73 -33.11 21.63
C ARG A 14 60.47 -33.95 22.87
N LYS A 15 61.41 -34.85 23.16
CA LYS A 15 61.50 -35.57 24.42
C LYS A 15 61.75 -34.48 25.47
N SER A 16 60.77 -34.22 26.34
CA SER A 16 61.04 -33.44 27.54
C SER A 16 62.00 -34.28 28.38
N ASP A 17 63.23 -33.81 28.54
CA ASP A 17 64.12 -34.31 29.57
C ASP A 17 63.40 -34.08 30.91
N ALA A 18 62.85 -35.15 31.46
CA ALA A 18 62.38 -35.20 32.82
C ALA A 18 63.61 -35.17 33.73
N ALA A 19 64.22 -33.99 33.84
CA ALA A 19 65.16 -33.70 34.89
C ALA A 19 64.37 -33.65 36.20
N ASN A 20 64.61 -34.65 37.05
CA ASN A 20 64.45 -34.65 38.50
C ASN A 20 63.55 -33.56 39.09
N LEU A 21 62.25 -33.83 39.14
CA LEU A 21 61.39 -33.29 40.20
C LEU A 21 61.15 -34.44 41.17
N GLY A 22 62.08 -34.58 42.13
CA GLY A 22 61.77 -35.28 43.37
C GLY A 22 60.55 -34.64 44.02
N GLY A 23 59.76 -35.44 44.74
CA GLY A 23 58.51 -35.04 45.38
C GLY A 23 58.67 -33.76 46.20
N SER A 24 58.42 -32.63 45.55
CA SER A 24 58.45 -31.29 46.10
C SER A 24 57.03 -30.79 45.97
N ASP A 25 56.40 -30.51 47.10
CA ASP A 25 55.04 -29.99 47.14
C ASP A 25 55.00 -28.67 46.37
N VAL A 26 54.26 -28.65 45.26
CA VAL A 26 54.05 -27.43 44.47
C VAL A 26 53.08 -26.54 45.23
N GLN A 27 53.52 -25.34 45.59
CA GLN A 27 52.67 -24.38 46.30
C GLN A 27 51.79 -23.62 45.30
N VAL A 28 50.47 -23.76 45.43
CA VAL A 28 49.49 -23.06 44.59
C VAL A 28 49.01 -21.80 45.30
N ILE A 29 49.22 -20.65 44.67
CA ILE A 29 48.78 -19.34 45.14
C ILE A 29 47.71 -18.84 44.18
N VAL A 30 46.48 -18.69 44.67
CA VAL A 30 45.38 -18.07 43.93
C VAL A 30 45.33 -16.60 44.30
N GLU A 31 45.54 -15.73 43.32
CA GLU A 31 45.46 -14.28 43.52
C GLU A 31 44.02 -13.85 43.84
N GLU A 32 43.86 -12.74 44.56
CA GLU A 32 42.53 -12.17 44.81
C GLU A 32 41.92 -11.60 43.54
N GLY A 33 40.59 -11.67 43.44
CA GLY A 33 39.85 -11.13 42.31
C GLY A 33 40.02 -9.61 42.21
N SER A 34 40.44 -9.11 41.05
CA SER A 34 40.62 -7.68 40.81
C SER A 34 39.51 -7.09 39.94
N ALA A 35 39.10 -5.87 40.29
CA ALA A 35 38.22 -5.04 39.47
C ALA A 35 38.99 -4.23 38.40
N SER A 36 40.33 -4.20 38.48
CA SER A 36 41.18 -3.46 37.53
C SER A 36 41.47 -4.27 36.27
N ALA A 37 41.78 -3.59 35.16
CA ALA A 37 42.19 -4.23 33.91
C ALA A 37 43.50 -5.03 34.13
N GLY A 38 43.40 -6.36 34.03
CA GLY A 38 44.51 -7.31 34.10
C GLY A 38 44.81 -7.95 32.74
N PRO A 39 45.55 -9.07 32.70
CA PRO A 39 45.71 -9.84 31.48
C PRO A 39 44.33 -10.32 30.95
N ALA A 40 44.22 -10.47 29.65
CA ALA A 40 43.02 -10.99 28.99
C ALA A 40 43.40 -12.04 27.95
N PHE A 41 42.59 -13.09 27.85
CA PHE A 41 42.71 -14.05 26.76
C PHE A 41 41.96 -13.55 25.54
N VAL A 42 42.59 -13.67 24.38
CA VAL A 42 42.01 -13.18 23.13
C VAL A 42 42.24 -14.22 22.04
N ASN A 43 41.16 -14.61 21.35
CA ASN A 43 41.22 -15.47 20.18
C ASN A 43 40.91 -14.66 18.91
N PHE A 44 41.78 -14.81 17.91
CA PHE A 44 41.65 -14.22 16.58
C PHE A 44 41.34 -15.33 15.56
N PRO A 45 40.05 -15.63 15.30
CA PRO A 45 39.66 -16.77 14.47
C PRO A 45 40.00 -16.60 12.98
N SER A 46 40.19 -15.36 12.50
CA SER A 46 40.42 -15.09 11.07
C SER A 46 41.71 -14.30 10.84
N ILE A 47 41.74 -13.04 11.24
CA ILE A 47 42.85 -12.11 10.97
C ILE A 47 43.55 -11.79 12.28
N ARG A 48 44.88 -11.88 12.29
CA ARG A 48 45.69 -11.54 13.44
C ARG A 48 46.31 -10.14 13.25
N PRO A 49 46.15 -9.23 14.22
CA PRO A 49 46.77 -7.91 14.19
C PRO A 49 48.29 -8.01 14.38
N SER A 50 49.01 -6.93 14.08
CA SER A 50 50.41 -6.79 14.45
C SER A 50 50.57 -6.83 15.98
N LYS A 51 51.69 -7.37 16.46
CA LYS A 51 52.02 -7.44 17.90
C LYS A 51 52.04 -6.07 18.60
N ASN A 52 52.21 -4.99 17.82
CA ASN A 52 52.27 -3.63 18.33
C ASN A 52 50.89 -2.92 18.32
N THR A 53 49.83 -3.62 17.93
CA THR A 53 48.49 -3.02 17.88
C THR A 53 47.96 -2.88 19.30
N PRO A 54 47.61 -1.66 19.76
CA PRO A 54 47.08 -1.46 21.10
C PRO A 54 45.65 -2.00 21.19
N PHE A 55 45.34 -2.62 22.33
CA PHE A 55 43.98 -3.03 22.68
C PHE A 55 43.59 -2.37 23.99
N THR A 56 42.37 -1.86 24.04
CA THR A 56 41.80 -1.20 25.21
C THR A 56 40.55 -1.95 25.65
N ILE A 57 40.46 -2.22 26.95
CA ILE A 57 39.28 -2.79 27.58
C ILE A 57 38.44 -1.64 28.13
N PHE A 58 37.18 -1.58 27.73
CA PHE A 58 36.19 -0.66 28.26
C PHE A 58 35.17 -1.43 29.08
N THR A 59 34.70 -0.86 30.18
CA THR A 59 33.62 -1.43 31.01
C THR A 59 32.39 -0.55 30.92
N ARG A 60 31.19 -1.16 30.90
CA ARG A 60 29.93 -0.44 31.04
C ARG A 60 29.55 -0.25 32.53
N ASP A 61 30.15 -1.04 33.41
CA ASP A 61 29.86 -1.07 34.84
C ASP A 61 30.80 -0.11 35.60
N VAL A 62 30.73 1.17 35.25
CA VAL A 62 31.62 2.21 35.80
C VAL A 62 31.43 2.33 37.32
N GLY A 63 32.51 2.17 38.08
CA GLY A 63 32.50 2.24 39.54
C GLY A 63 32.11 0.94 40.25
N SER A 64 31.93 -0.17 39.52
CA SER A 64 31.72 -1.47 40.14
C SER A 64 32.99 -1.99 40.82
N SER A 65 32.83 -2.54 42.03
CA SER A 65 33.87 -3.27 42.75
C SER A 65 33.86 -4.77 42.45
N SER A 66 33.00 -5.24 41.54
CA SER A 66 32.95 -6.65 41.14
C SER A 66 34.16 -7.03 40.30
N ASP A 67 34.56 -8.31 40.36
CA ASP A 67 35.60 -8.87 39.48
C ASP A 67 35.32 -8.53 37.99
N LEU A 68 36.37 -8.16 37.26
CA LEU A 68 36.31 -7.80 35.84
C LEU A 68 35.63 -8.88 34.98
N THR A 69 35.78 -10.16 35.31
CA THR A 69 35.15 -11.29 34.61
C THR A 69 33.62 -11.32 34.73
N ARG A 70 33.06 -10.61 35.72
CA ARG A 70 31.61 -10.48 35.96
C ARG A 70 31.04 -9.16 35.45
N GLN A 71 31.90 -8.24 35.00
CA GLN A 71 31.48 -6.96 34.43
C GLN A 71 31.22 -7.09 32.92
N HIS A 72 30.36 -6.21 32.41
CA HIS A 72 30.15 -6.05 30.97
C HIS A 72 31.28 -5.22 30.37
N THR A 73 32.19 -5.90 29.72
CA THR A 73 33.40 -5.33 29.14
C THR A 73 33.51 -5.60 27.65
N ILE A 74 34.08 -4.64 26.94
CA ILE A 74 34.37 -4.71 25.52
C ILE A 74 35.87 -4.48 25.34
N ILE A 75 36.53 -5.36 24.62
CA ILE A 75 37.89 -5.14 24.15
C ILE A 75 37.84 -4.63 22.72
N ALA A 76 38.56 -3.55 22.44
CA ALA A 76 38.68 -3.00 21.10
C ALA A 76 40.12 -2.62 20.77
N GLY A 77 40.51 -2.83 19.52
CA GLY A 77 41.80 -2.44 18.99
C GLY A 77 41.66 -2.07 17.52
N GLU A 78 42.46 -1.11 17.07
CA GLU A 78 42.31 -0.50 15.75
C GLU A 78 43.66 -0.47 15.04
N THR A 79 43.69 -0.93 13.78
CA THR A 79 44.81 -0.73 12.85
C THR A 79 44.42 0.32 11.80
N GLU A 80 45.24 0.60 10.80
CA GLU A 80 44.88 1.57 9.76
C GLU A 80 43.59 1.19 9.01
N ASP A 81 43.48 -0.07 8.58
CA ASP A 81 42.38 -0.56 7.73
C ASP A 81 41.32 -1.40 8.43
N VAL A 82 41.63 -1.97 9.60
CA VAL A 82 40.81 -2.97 10.28
C VAL A 82 40.61 -2.60 11.74
N GLU A 83 39.41 -2.82 12.23
CA GLU A 83 39.08 -2.76 13.65
C GLU A 83 38.80 -4.16 14.18
N PHE A 84 39.15 -4.37 15.43
CA PHE A 84 38.95 -5.61 16.15
C PHE A 84 38.14 -5.29 17.39
N PHE A 85 37.04 -6.01 17.60
CA PHE A 85 36.26 -5.86 18.82
C PHE A 85 35.60 -7.17 19.26
N SER A 86 35.38 -7.30 20.56
CA SER A 86 34.66 -8.40 21.20
C SER A 86 34.10 -7.95 22.53
N THR A 87 33.03 -8.60 22.98
CA THR A 87 32.43 -8.37 24.30
C THR A 87 32.62 -9.64 25.13
N ASN A 88 32.92 -9.49 26.42
CA ASN A 88 32.84 -10.63 27.32
C ASN A 88 31.36 -10.81 27.68
N ARG A 89 30.79 -11.99 27.39
CA ARG A 89 29.51 -12.44 27.95
C ARG A 89 28.39 -11.40 28.03
N ASP A 90 27.50 -11.46 27.05
CA ASP A 90 26.13 -11.05 27.28
C ASP A 90 25.37 -12.27 27.82
N HIS A 91 25.34 -12.41 29.14
CA HIS A 91 24.82 -13.60 29.85
C HIS A 91 23.34 -13.92 29.48
N ASN A 92 22.63 -12.94 28.93
CA ASN A 92 21.24 -13.03 28.49
C ASN A 92 21.08 -13.43 27.02
N LEU A 93 22.13 -13.33 26.19
CA LEU A 93 22.07 -13.52 24.73
C LEU A 93 22.83 -14.76 24.24
N ASN A 94 23.84 -15.24 24.96
CA ASN A 94 24.59 -16.45 24.60
C ASN A 94 24.85 -17.34 25.85
N THR A 95 24.10 -18.44 25.96
CA THR A 95 24.18 -19.41 27.05
C THR A 95 25.28 -20.46 26.88
N GLU A 96 25.82 -20.65 25.67
CA GLU A 96 26.87 -21.64 25.40
C GLU A 96 28.24 -21.14 25.92
N GLY A 97 28.88 -21.92 26.79
CA GLY A 97 30.19 -21.58 27.37
C GLY A 97 30.12 -20.63 28.58
N ALA A 98 28.92 -20.23 29.01
CA ALA A 98 28.71 -19.41 30.21
C ALA A 98 29.03 -20.13 31.53
N ASP A 99 29.33 -21.44 31.50
CA ASP A 99 29.74 -22.21 32.69
C ASP A 99 31.26 -22.48 32.70
N CYS A 100 32.01 -22.01 31.69
CA CYS A 100 33.44 -22.25 31.57
C CYS A 100 34.24 -20.98 31.91
N GLN A 101 35.21 -21.11 32.82
CA GLN A 101 36.16 -20.05 33.17
C GLN A 101 37.58 -20.51 32.85
N TYR A 102 38.33 -19.67 32.15
CA TYR A 102 39.75 -19.89 31.88
C TYR A 102 40.59 -19.11 32.88
N LEU A 103 41.65 -19.74 33.37
CA LEU A 103 42.53 -19.19 34.41
C LEU A 103 43.98 -19.29 33.91
N PRO A 104 44.70 -18.17 33.67
CA PRO A 104 46.13 -18.24 33.43
C PRO A 104 46.84 -18.65 34.72
N ALA A 105 47.79 -19.57 34.58
CA ALA A 105 48.67 -19.99 35.64
C ALA A 105 50.13 -19.75 35.23
N LEU A 106 50.91 -19.10 36.09
CA LEU A 106 52.35 -18.91 35.92
C LEU A 106 53.07 -19.84 36.89
N TYR A 107 53.85 -20.78 36.35
CA TYR A 107 54.68 -21.67 37.13
C TYR A 107 56.11 -21.16 37.16
N ASP A 108 56.65 -20.94 38.36
CA ASP A 108 58.06 -20.64 38.57
C ASP A 108 58.80 -21.91 39.04
N PRO A 109 59.65 -22.52 38.20
CA PRO A 109 60.37 -23.74 38.54
C PRO A 109 61.45 -23.54 39.60
N ILE A 110 61.89 -22.30 39.87
CA ILE A 110 62.92 -22.00 40.87
C ILE A 110 62.32 -22.00 42.27
N THR A 111 61.14 -21.41 42.44
CA THR A 111 60.44 -21.32 43.72
C THR A 111 59.45 -22.48 43.96
N GLY A 112 59.12 -23.25 42.91
CA GLY A 112 58.14 -24.34 43.00
C GLY A 112 56.71 -23.83 43.21
N THR A 113 56.42 -22.60 42.80
CA THR A 113 55.13 -21.94 43.03
C THR A 113 54.33 -21.81 41.73
N VAL A 114 53.00 -21.97 41.83
CA VAL A 114 52.04 -21.72 40.75
C VAL A 114 51.14 -20.57 41.15
N HIS A 115 51.23 -19.46 40.44
CA HIS A 115 50.35 -18.30 40.59
C HIS A 115 49.17 -18.40 39.63
N ILE A 116 47.94 -18.40 40.14
CA ILE A 116 46.70 -18.45 39.35
C ILE A 116 45.99 -17.11 39.46
N ASN A 117 45.70 -16.47 38.31
CA ASN A 117 44.97 -15.21 38.29
C ASN A 117 43.48 -15.46 37.91
N PRO A 118 42.52 -15.21 38.82
CA PRO A 118 41.11 -15.50 38.57
C PRO A 118 40.40 -14.51 37.65
N SER A 119 40.90 -13.28 37.54
CA SER A 119 40.21 -12.15 36.91
C SER A 119 40.62 -11.94 35.45
N THR A 120 40.75 -13.02 34.68
CA THR A 120 41.18 -12.99 33.27
C THR A 120 40.02 -13.28 32.32
N PRO A 121 39.39 -12.26 31.70
CA PRO A 121 38.32 -12.48 30.72
C PRO A 121 38.85 -13.08 29.42
N LEU A 122 38.00 -13.89 28.76
CA LEU A 122 38.23 -14.41 27.41
C LEU A 122 37.39 -13.66 26.38
N TYR A 123 38.01 -13.24 25.29
CA TYR A 123 37.38 -12.56 24.17
C TYR A 123 37.60 -13.31 22.86
N LEU A 124 36.51 -13.50 22.11
CA LEU A 124 36.57 -13.99 20.73
C LEU A 124 36.41 -12.80 19.79
N LEU A 125 37.51 -12.34 19.19
CA LEU A 125 37.51 -11.13 18.38
C LEU A 125 36.84 -11.34 17.03
N THR A 126 35.98 -10.38 16.72
CA THR A 126 35.48 -10.14 15.38
C THR A 126 36.22 -8.95 14.78
N HIS A 127 36.26 -8.88 13.45
CA HIS A 127 36.94 -7.80 12.74
C HIS A 127 36.00 -7.11 11.76
N GLY A 128 36.16 -5.80 11.63
CA GLY A 128 35.48 -4.97 10.63
C GLY A 128 36.51 -4.28 9.74
N VAL A 129 36.29 -4.28 8.43
CA VAL A 129 37.13 -3.49 7.51
C VAL A 129 36.59 -2.07 7.48
N LYS A 130 37.40 -1.08 7.86
CA LYS A 130 36.94 0.31 7.99
C LYS A 130 36.40 0.87 6.68
N ARG A 131 37.02 0.51 5.55
CA ARG A 131 36.56 0.90 4.20
C ARG A 131 35.19 0.34 3.83
N LEU A 132 34.76 -0.76 4.45
CA LEU A 132 33.42 -1.34 4.23
C LEU A 132 32.33 -0.66 5.07
N ARG A 133 32.69 0.12 6.10
CA ARG A 133 31.71 0.87 6.88
C ARG A 133 30.98 1.93 6.04
N SER A 134 31.67 2.57 5.09
CA SER A 134 31.07 3.54 4.17
C SER A 134 30.24 2.90 3.04
N SER A 135 30.42 1.61 2.76
CA SER A 135 29.56 0.88 1.80
C SER A 135 28.26 0.37 2.44
N VAL A 136 28.18 0.35 3.77
CA VAL A 136 26.91 0.19 4.48
C VAL A 136 26.31 1.58 4.68
N THR A 137 25.96 2.22 3.56
CA THR A 137 25.01 3.31 3.60
C THR A 137 23.72 2.72 4.16
N LEU A 138 23.38 3.05 5.41
CA LEU A 138 22.02 2.87 5.89
C LEU A 138 21.13 3.47 4.80
N PRO A 139 20.22 2.68 4.20
CA PRO A 139 19.42 3.20 3.12
C PRO A 139 18.75 4.47 3.64
N SER A 140 18.91 5.57 2.90
CA SER A 140 18.10 6.76 3.11
C SER A 140 16.65 6.29 3.22
N ALA A 141 15.80 6.97 3.98
CA ALA A 141 14.42 6.50 4.23
C ALA A 141 13.62 6.18 2.94
N GLY A 142 14.06 6.67 1.77
CA GLY A 142 13.59 6.26 0.44
C GLY A 142 14.03 4.86 -0.02
N ASP A 143 15.29 4.49 0.18
CA ASP A 143 15.90 3.24 -0.30
C ASP A 143 15.47 2.02 0.53
N ALA A 144 15.18 2.22 1.81
CA ALA A 144 14.72 1.13 2.70
C ALA A 144 13.39 0.57 2.20
N ARG A 145 12.53 1.45 1.67
CA ARG A 145 11.22 1.09 1.11
C ARG A 145 11.35 0.40 -0.24
N ALA A 146 12.32 0.81 -1.06
CA ALA A 146 12.62 0.17 -2.33
C ALA A 146 13.20 -1.23 -2.12
N HIS A 147 14.12 -1.38 -1.17
CA HIS A 147 14.70 -2.66 -0.78
C HIS A 147 13.65 -3.61 -0.19
N TRP A 148 12.80 -3.10 0.71
CA TRP A 148 11.69 -3.88 1.28
C TRP A 148 10.68 -4.32 0.21
N LYS A 149 10.39 -3.45 -0.78
CA LYS A 149 9.54 -3.79 -1.91
C LYS A 149 10.16 -4.87 -2.79
N ALA A 150 11.47 -4.78 -3.06
CA ALA A 150 12.21 -5.77 -3.82
C ALA A 150 12.18 -7.15 -3.13
N GLN A 151 12.48 -7.20 -1.83
CA GLN A 151 12.40 -8.43 -1.04
C GLN A 151 10.98 -9.02 -0.99
N ARG A 152 9.95 -8.18 -0.91
CA ARG A 152 8.55 -8.62 -0.94
C ARG A 152 8.12 -9.16 -2.30
N ASN A 153 8.61 -8.57 -3.38
CA ASN A 153 8.39 -9.08 -4.73
C ASN A 153 9.08 -10.43 -4.93
N ASP A 154 10.32 -10.58 -4.45
CA ASP A 154 11.09 -11.83 -4.52
C ASP A 154 10.41 -12.98 -3.75
N LEU A 155 9.96 -12.72 -2.52
CA LEU A 155 9.12 -13.66 -1.74
C LEU A 155 7.80 -14.00 -2.46
N GLY A 156 7.18 -13.01 -3.11
CA GLY A 156 5.95 -13.19 -3.87
C GLY A 156 6.14 -13.99 -5.17
N GLU A 157 7.31 -13.89 -5.81
CA GLU A 157 7.64 -14.67 -7.00
C GLU A 157 8.04 -16.11 -6.64
N THR A 158 8.78 -16.31 -5.56
CA THR A 158 9.21 -17.65 -5.11
C THR A 158 8.05 -18.45 -4.52
N PHE A 159 7.30 -17.88 -3.57
CA PHE A 159 6.28 -18.60 -2.79
C PHE A 159 4.82 -18.17 -3.03
N GLY A 160 4.57 -17.13 -3.84
CA GLY A 160 3.22 -16.62 -4.06
C GLY A 160 2.33 -17.53 -4.92
N THR A 161 1.02 -17.28 -4.86
CA THR A 161 0.04 -17.96 -5.73
C THR A 161 0.22 -17.56 -7.20
N ARG A 162 -0.21 -18.41 -8.14
CA ARG A 162 -0.06 -18.18 -9.59
C ARG A 162 -0.55 -16.80 -10.03
N LYS A 163 -1.64 -16.30 -9.42
CA LYS A 163 -2.18 -14.95 -9.65
C LYS A 163 -1.25 -13.83 -9.16
N ALA A 164 -0.65 -14.00 -7.98
CA ALA A 164 0.30 -13.03 -7.42
C ALA A 164 1.60 -12.96 -8.23
N LYS A 165 2.13 -14.11 -8.67
CA LYS A 165 3.33 -14.17 -9.54
C LYS A 165 3.10 -13.45 -10.87
N THR A 166 1.93 -13.62 -11.50
CA THR A 166 1.60 -12.93 -12.75
C THR A 166 1.49 -11.42 -12.58
N GLN A 167 0.95 -10.96 -11.45
CA GLN A 167 0.84 -9.53 -11.16
C GLN A 167 2.22 -8.88 -10.93
N ILE A 168 3.11 -9.54 -10.16
CA ILE A 168 4.49 -9.07 -9.93
C ILE A 168 5.25 -8.96 -11.26
N ARG A 169 5.17 -9.99 -12.12
CA ARG A 169 5.82 -9.98 -13.45
C ARG A 169 5.25 -8.92 -14.40
N ALA A 170 3.96 -8.63 -14.30
CA ALA A 170 3.35 -7.56 -15.10
C ALA A 170 3.82 -6.18 -14.64
N GLU A 171 3.95 -5.96 -13.33
CA GLU A 171 4.52 -4.72 -12.78
C GLU A 171 5.99 -4.54 -13.16
N GLU A 172 6.78 -5.62 -13.20
CA GLU A 172 8.17 -5.58 -13.68
C GLU A 172 8.28 -5.32 -15.18
N ARG A 173 7.43 -5.95 -16.01
CA ARG A 173 7.40 -5.72 -17.46
C ARG A 173 6.99 -4.28 -17.82
N ASN A 174 6.18 -3.65 -16.98
CA ASN A 174 5.80 -2.25 -17.15
C ASN A 174 6.88 -1.25 -16.67
N LYS A 175 7.98 -1.74 -16.06
CA LYS A 175 9.13 -0.92 -15.74
C LYS A 175 9.98 -0.74 -17.01
N VAL A 176 9.59 0.23 -17.84
CA VAL A 176 10.39 0.63 -19.01
C VAL A 176 11.62 1.39 -18.52
N ASP A 177 12.81 0.94 -18.93
CA ASP A 177 14.07 1.59 -18.59
C ASP A 177 14.22 2.88 -19.39
N VAL A 178 13.96 4.01 -18.74
CA VAL A 178 13.93 5.34 -19.34
C VAL A 178 15.34 5.82 -19.75
N SER A 179 16.38 5.16 -19.24
CA SER A 179 17.78 5.47 -19.57
C SER A 179 18.15 5.06 -21.01
N ALA A 180 17.57 3.98 -21.53
CA ALA A 180 17.78 3.52 -22.91
C ALA A 180 17.06 4.39 -23.97
N MET A 181 16.19 5.32 -23.55
CA MET A 181 15.41 6.20 -24.44
C MET A 181 15.92 7.66 -24.49
N GLU A 182 16.97 8.02 -23.73
CA GLU A 182 17.52 9.38 -23.74
C GLU A 182 18.07 9.81 -25.11
N GLY A 183 18.63 8.87 -25.90
CA GLY A 183 19.18 9.15 -27.23
C GLY A 183 18.13 9.42 -28.33
N VAL A 184 16.86 9.06 -28.11
CA VAL A 184 15.78 9.20 -29.12
C VAL A 184 14.99 10.51 -28.94
N LYS A 185 15.27 11.25 -27.85
CA LYS A 185 14.56 12.48 -27.50
C LYS A 185 14.80 13.63 -28.50
N GLY A 186 15.97 13.69 -29.13
CA GLY A 186 16.36 14.79 -30.03
C GLY A 186 15.53 14.87 -31.34
N HIS A 187 15.08 13.74 -31.87
CA HIS A 187 14.33 13.71 -33.14
C HIS A 187 12.80 13.79 -32.98
N LEU A 188 12.27 13.57 -31.78
CA LEU A 188 10.84 13.66 -31.49
C LEU A 188 10.43 15.00 -30.86
N MET A 189 11.40 15.84 -30.45
CA MET A 189 11.15 17.14 -29.82
C MET A 189 10.92 18.28 -30.83
N GLY A 190 11.25 18.10 -32.11
CA GLY A 190 11.08 19.13 -33.14
C GLY A 190 9.64 19.30 -33.66
N SER A 191 8.71 18.43 -33.27
CA SER A 191 7.35 18.39 -33.84
C SER A 191 6.24 18.36 -32.78
N ILE A 192 6.54 18.77 -31.54
CA ILE A 192 5.54 18.88 -30.47
C ILE A 192 5.55 20.34 -29.99
N PRO A 193 4.48 21.13 -30.20
CA PRO A 193 4.42 22.47 -29.64
C PRO A 193 4.47 22.39 -28.11
N GLU A 194 5.32 23.24 -27.56
CA GLU A 194 5.64 23.43 -26.14
C GLU A 194 4.36 23.47 -25.27
N MET A 195 4.13 22.43 -24.46
CA MET A 195 3.06 22.44 -23.46
C MET A 195 3.54 23.18 -22.21
N VAL A 196 3.06 24.41 -22.08
CA VAL A 196 3.06 25.21 -20.86
C VAL A 196 2.47 24.37 -19.70
N VAL A 197 3.15 24.39 -18.56
CA VAL A 197 2.69 23.74 -17.33
C VAL A 197 1.53 24.56 -16.77
N ASP A 198 0.29 24.14 -17.07
CA ASP A 198 -0.92 24.73 -16.54
C ASP A 198 -1.21 24.18 -15.14
N ASP A 199 -1.07 25.01 -14.11
CA ASP A 199 -1.61 24.82 -12.75
C ASP A 199 -3.14 25.13 -12.72
N GLY A 200 -3.84 24.72 -13.79
CA GLY A 200 -5.28 24.90 -13.96
C GLY A 200 -6.11 23.96 -13.09
N PRO A 201 -7.41 24.25 -12.90
CA PRO A 201 -8.32 23.39 -12.14
C PRO A 201 -8.31 21.97 -12.73
N VAL A 202 -8.17 20.97 -11.85
CA VAL A 202 -8.16 19.54 -12.18
C VAL A 202 -9.33 19.26 -13.12
N GLN A 203 -9.03 18.97 -14.39
CA GLN A 203 -10.05 18.74 -15.38
C GLN A 203 -10.92 17.54 -14.97
N ALA A 204 -12.24 17.72 -15.07
CA ALA A 204 -13.22 16.68 -14.83
C ALA A 204 -12.91 15.44 -15.70
N SER A 205 -13.04 14.25 -15.13
CA SER A 205 -12.84 13.01 -15.89
C SER A 205 -13.84 12.92 -17.04
N GLU A 206 -13.42 12.45 -18.22
CA GLU A 206 -14.32 12.12 -19.34
C GLU A 206 -15.43 11.09 -18.98
N LEU A 207 -15.30 10.44 -17.82
CA LEU A 207 -16.22 9.44 -17.31
C LEU A 207 -17.39 10.02 -16.51
N ILE A 208 -17.43 11.33 -16.28
CA ILE A 208 -18.55 12.01 -15.62
C ILE A 208 -19.25 12.97 -16.59
N PRO A 209 -20.52 13.36 -16.34
CA PRO A 209 -21.17 14.42 -17.13
C PRO A 209 -20.36 15.71 -17.02
N ILE A 210 -20.45 16.57 -18.04
CA ILE A 210 -19.71 17.84 -18.06
C ILE A 210 -20.32 18.73 -16.96
N PRO A 211 -19.54 19.11 -15.93
CA PRO A 211 -20.02 19.96 -14.87
C PRO A 211 -19.94 21.45 -15.25
N ASP A 212 -20.87 22.26 -14.76
CA ASP A 212 -20.68 23.71 -14.66
C ASP A 212 -19.87 24.01 -13.39
N LEU A 213 -18.65 24.52 -13.57
CA LEU A 213 -17.74 24.87 -12.47
C LEU A 213 -18.02 26.25 -11.87
N THR A 214 -18.82 27.07 -12.56
CA THR A 214 -19.02 28.48 -12.24
C THR A 214 -20.30 28.74 -11.46
N THR A 215 -21.24 27.79 -11.49
CA THR A 215 -22.50 27.93 -10.79
C THR A 215 -22.35 27.94 -9.27
N SER A 216 -23.26 28.66 -8.61
CA SER A 216 -23.45 28.66 -7.15
C SER A 216 -24.65 27.81 -6.72
N ASP A 217 -25.41 27.25 -7.67
CA ASP A 217 -26.53 26.36 -7.40
C ASP A 217 -26.13 24.89 -7.61
N PRO A 218 -26.24 24.02 -6.58
CA PRO A 218 -26.02 22.58 -6.73
C PRO A 218 -26.85 21.93 -7.85
N SER A 219 -28.04 22.45 -8.20
CA SER A 219 -28.85 21.87 -9.28
C SER A 219 -28.26 22.07 -10.66
N GLU A 220 -27.54 23.16 -10.85
CA GLU A 220 -26.95 23.53 -12.14
C GLU A 220 -25.54 23.00 -12.32
N VAL A 221 -24.93 22.38 -11.29
CA VAL A 221 -23.59 21.78 -11.41
C VAL A 221 -23.57 20.71 -12.50
N TYR A 222 -24.64 19.93 -12.62
CA TYR A 222 -24.83 18.98 -13.71
C TYR A 222 -26.14 19.33 -14.44
N PRO A 223 -26.10 20.27 -15.39
CA PRO A 223 -27.31 20.76 -16.04
C PRO A 223 -28.00 19.63 -16.82
N ARG A 224 -29.33 19.68 -16.95
CA ARG A 224 -30.11 18.63 -17.63
C ARG A 224 -29.58 18.32 -19.03
N ASP A 225 -29.15 19.33 -19.78
CA ASP A 225 -28.60 19.21 -21.14
C ASP A 225 -27.30 18.39 -21.21
N SER A 226 -26.49 18.37 -20.15
CA SER A 226 -25.28 17.54 -20.08
C SER A 226 -25.61 16.06 -19.83
N LEU A 227 -26.80 15.79 -19.30
CA LEU A 227 -27.27 14.45 -18.93
C LEU A 227 -28.16 13.82 -20.02
N ILE A 228 -29.09 14.61 -20.55
CA ILE A 228 -30.13 14.24 -21.52
C ILE A 228 -30.27 15.38 -22.53
N SER A 229 -30.06 15.08 -23.81
CA SER A 229 -30.19 16.11 -24.86
C SER A 229 -31.63 16.65 -24.93
N PRO A 230 -31.84 17.90 -25.39
CA PRO A 230 -33.19 18.47 -25.49
C PRO A 230 -34.16 17.61 -26.30
N SER A 231 -33.66 16.98 -27.37
CA SER A 231 -34.46 16.16 -28.27
C SER A 231 -34.85 14.82 -27.61
N GLU A 232 -33.95 14.19 -26.87
CA GLU A 232 -34.26 13.04 -26.02
C GLU A 232 -35.28 13.42 -24.93
N TRP A 233 -35.07 14.55 -24.24
CA TRP A 233 -35.94 15.00 -23.16
C TRP A 233 -37.38 15.25 -23.62
N GLN A 234 -37.55 15.84 -24.80
CA GLN A 234 -38.84 16.08 -25.42
C GLN A 234 -39.54 14.76 -25.80
N SER A 235 -38.78 13.74 -26.22
CA SER A 235 -39.35 12.43 -26.59
C SER A 235 -39.95 11.65 -25.40
N ILE A 236 -39.56 11.99 -24.17
CA ILE A 236 -40.01 11.27 -22.96
C ILE A 236 -41.49 11.58 -22.64
N ASN A 237 -42.33 10.56 -22.74
CA ASN A 237 -43.72 10.57 -22.30
C ASN A 237 -43.88 9.73 -21.02
N VAL A 238 -44.39 10.36 -19.96
CA VAL A 238 -44.60 9.75 -18.64
C VAL A 238 -46.06 9.75 -18.20
N SER A 239 -46.99 10.10 -19.09
CA SER A 239 -48.42 10.20 -18.74
C SER A 239 -48.96 8.89 -18.18
N GLN A 240 -48.65 7.76 -18.83
CA GLN A 240 -49.06 6.43 -18.33
C GLN A 240 -48.46 6.11 -16.96
N LEU A 241 -47.22 6.51 -16.71
CA LEU A 241 -46.53 6.26 -15.44
C LEU A 241 -47.11 7.12 -14.30
N ILE A 242 -47.59 8.33 -14.61
CA ILE A 242 -48.25 9.23 -13.65
C ILE A 242 -49.67 8.76 -13.33
N HIS A 243 -50.41 8.26 -14.33
CA HIS A 243 -51.81 7.86 -14.18
C HIS A 243 -52.02 6.42 -13.69
N ALA A 244 -50.98 5.59 -13.69
CA ALA A 244 -51.07 4.23 -13.17
C ALA A 244 -51.30 4.22 -11.64
N GLU A 245 -52.44 3.66 -11.23
CA GLU A 245 -52.90 3.63 -9.84
C GLU A 245 -52.00 2.72 -8.98
N ASP A 246 -51.81 1.48 -9.43
CA ASP A 246 -51.09 0.46 -8.68
C ASP A 246 -49.56 0.54 -8.81
N GLU A 247 -48.86 0.14 -7.74
CA GLU A 247 -47.39 0.07 -7.75
C GLU A 247 -46.86 -0.96 -8.75
N ASP A 248 -47.53 -2.10 -8.88
CA ASP A 248 -47.17 -3.16 -9.82
C ASP A 248 -47.35 -2.71 -11.29
N GLY A 249 -48.45 -2.01 -11.57
CA GLY A 249 -48.69 -1.39 -12.89
C GLY A 249 -47.59 -0.40 -13.25
N ARG A 250 -47.18 0.46 -12.31
CA ARG A 250 -46.07 1.40 -12.50
C ARG A 250 -44.73 0.69 -12.74
N GLN A 251 -44.44 -0.37 -12.00
CA GLN A 251 -43.22 -1.14 -12.19
C GLN A 251 -43.16 -1.81 -13.58
N LYS A 252 -44.30 -2.30 -14.10
CA LYS A 252 -44.42 -2.87 -15.45
C LYS A 252 -44.23 -1.84 -16.56
N LEU A 253 -44.50 -0.56 -16.29
CA LEU A 253 -44.29 0.52 -17.24
C LEU A 253 -42.81 0.93 -17.35
N LEU A 254 -41.96 0.58 -16.39
CA LEU A 254 -40.53 0.85 -16.43
C LEU A 254 -39.77 -0.25 -17.18
N PRO A 255 -38.65 0.09 -17.84
CA PRO A 255 -37.78 -0.93 -18.44
C PRO A 255 -37.26 -1.90 -17.36
N PRO A 256 -37.03 -3.18 -17.71
CA PRO A 256 -36.67 -4.22 -16.74
C PRO A 256 -35.31 -3.93 -16.10
N HIS A 257 -35.30 -3.79 -14.79
CA HIS A 257 -34.10 -3.59 -13.96
C HIS A 257 -34.21 -4.43 -12.69
N LYS A 258 -33.10 -4.63 -11.97
CA LYS A 258 -33.13 -5.28 -10.65
C LYS A 258 -34.02 -4.47 -9.71
N LYS A 259 -34.76 -5.16 -8.84
CA LYS A 259 -35.66 -4.54 -7.88
C LYS A 259 -34.93 -3.46 -7.06
N SER A 260 -35.44 -2.23 -7.15
CA SER A 260 -34.94 -1.04 -6.46
C SER A 260 -36.00 -0.53 -5.49
N PHE A 261 -35.77 -0.67 -4.18
CA PHE A 261 -36.70 -0.15 -3.17
C PHE A 261 -36.61 1.37 -3.08
N TRP A 262 -35.43 1.92 -3.35
CA TRP A 262 -35.25 3.37 -3.36
C TRP A 262 -36.06 4.02 -4.48
N LEU A 263 -36.01 3.46 -5.70
CA LEU A 263 -36.76 4.00 -6.85
C LEU A 263 -38.28 3.91 -6.62
N GLN A 264 -38.77 2.81 -6.05
CA GLN A 264 -40.18 2.63 -5.69
C GLN A 264 -40.64 3.68 -4.67
N GLY A 265 -39.86 3.88 -3.61
CA GLY A 265 -40.11 4.93 -2.62
C GLY A 265 -40.11 6.32 -3.25
N ARG A 266 -39.18 6.59 -4.17
CA ARG A 266 -39.08 7.89 -4.84
C ARG A 266 -40.26 8.15 -5.78
N ILE A 267 -40.72 7.14 -6.53
CA ILE A 267 -41.93 7.25 -7.36
C ILE A 267 -43.15 7.59 -6.50
N ARG A 268 -43.29 6.95 -5.33
CA ARG A 268 -44.39 7.23 -4.40
C ARG A 268 -44.35 8.67 -3.89
N TYR A 269 -43.16 9.19 -3.58
CA TYR A 269 -42.95 10.59 -3.21
C TYR A 269 -43.33 11.54 -4.35
N ILE A 270 -42.80 11.32 -5.55
CA ILE A 270 -43.04 12.19 -6.73
C ILE A 270 -44.53 12.28 -7.06
N ARG A 271 -45.27 11.17 -6.98
CA ARG A 271 -46.70 11.15 -7.26
C ARG A 271 -47.49 12.10 -6.35
N ASN A 272 -47.07 12.21 -5.10
CA ASN A 272 -47.73 13.02 -4.09
C ASN A 272 -47.29 14.50 -4.11
N LEU A 273 -46.39 14.90 -5.03
CA LEU A 273 -46.04 16.30 -5.23
C LEU A 273 -47.27 17.07 -5.72
N GLU A 274 -47.56 18.21 -5.08
CA GLU A 274 -48.67 19.09 -5.46
C GLU A 274 -48.45 19.72 -6.83
N ASP A 275 -47.21 20.19 -7.08
CA ASP A 275 -46.82 20.80 -8.35
C ASP A 275 -46.82 19.75 -9.48
N LYS A 276 -47.75 19.92 -10.41
CA LYS A 276 -47.93 19.05 -11.57
C LYS A 276 -46.74 19.12 -12.53
N THR A 277 -46.07 20.28 -12.62
CA THR A 277 -44.94 20.47 -13.53
C THR A 277 -43.69 19.76 -12.99
N ALA A 278 -43.32 20.03 -11.74
CA ALA A 278 -42.25 19.33 -11.04
C ALA A 278 -42.50 17.81 -10.98
N ARG A 279 -43.75 17.37 -10.74
CA ARG A 279 -44.10 15.94 -10.77
C ARG A 279 -43.83 15.31 -12.12
N LYS A 280 -44.24 15.97 -13.21
CA LYS A 280 -44.01 15.48 -14.57
C LYS A 280 -42.51 15.41 -14.88
N GLU A 281 -41.76 16.46 -14.53
CA GLU A 281 -40.32 16.53 -14.73
C GLU A 281 -39.57 15.45 -13.94
N GLN A 282 -39.82 15.31 -12.64
CA GLN A 282 -39.18 14.27 -11.83
C GLN A 282 -39.51 12.86 -12.32
N MET A 283 -40.72 12.64 -12.83
CA MET A 283 -41.10 11.37 -13.42
C MET A 283 -40.31 11.07 -14.72
N LYS A 284 -39.94 12.09 -15.50
CA LYS A 284 -39.04 11.91 -16.65
C LYS A 284 -37.66 11.45 -16.21
N TYR A 285 -37.10 12.04 -15.15
CA TYR A 285 -35.83 11.60 -14.56
C TYR A 285 -35.93 10.16 -14.03
N VAL A 286 -37.06 9.76 -13.44
CA VAL A 286 -37.30 8.36 -13.03
C VAL A 286 -37.24 7.42 -14.23
N LEU A 287 -37.93 7.72 -15.33
CA LEU A 287 -37.88 6.86 -16.52
C LEU A 287 -36.46 6.76 -17.05
N TYR A 288 -35.74 7.89 -17.12
CA TYR A 288 -34.35 7.91 -17.56
C TYR A 288 -33.45 7.07 -16.65
N LEU A 289 -33.53 7.24 -15.33
CA LEU A 289 -32.80 6.43 -14.36
C LEU A 289 -33.13 4.94 -14.52
N ALA A 290 -34.40 4.56 -14.68
CA ALA A 290 -34.79 3.17 -14.91
C ALA A 290 -34.17 2.62 -16.21
N THR A 291 -34.12 3.41 -17.29
CA THR A 291 -33.43 3.03 -18.53
C THR A 291 -31.94 2.79 -18.29
N LEU A 292 -31.27 3.67 -17.55
CA LEU A 292 -29.85 3.52 -17.22
C LEU A 292 -29.60 2.27 -16.34
N LEU A 293 -30.44 2.03 -15.33
CA LEU A 293 -30.37 0.85 -14.47
C LEU A 293 -30.57 -0.45 -15.27
N SER A 294 -31.55 -0.48 -16.18
CA SER A 294 -31.80 -1.62 -17.06
C SER A 294 -30.58 -1.97 -17.90
N LEU A 295 -29.93 -0.95 -18.50
CA LEU A 295 -28.68 -1.14 -19.23
C LEU A 295 -27.51 -1.58 -18.33
N TYR A 296 -27.40 -1.00 -17.13
CA TYR A 296 -26.32 -1.30 -16.19
C TYR A 296 -26.41 -2.72 -15.64
N ASP A 297 -27.64 -3.23 -15.45
CA ASP A 297 -27.89 -4.58 -14.96
C ASP A 297 -27.65 -5.65 -16.03
N ASN A 298 -27.91 -5.33 -17.31
CA ASN A 298 -27.67 -6.25 -18.42
C ASN A 298 -26.96 -5.57 -19.61
N PRO A 299 -25.67 -5.19 -19.45
CA PRO A 299 -24.92 -4.51 -20.51
C PRO A 299 -24.72 -5.38 -21.76
N SER A 300 -24.78 -6.70 -21.59
CA SER A 300 -24.62 -7.67 -22.68
C SER A 300 -25.77 -7.63 -23.70
N ILE A 301 -26.89 -6.99 -23.36
CA ILE A 301 -28.04 -6.85 -24.26
C ILE A 301 -27.66 -6.14 -25.57
N ILE A 302 -26.72 -5.18 -25.49
CA ILE A 302 -26.26 -4.39 -26.63
C ILE A 302 -25.44 -5.22 -27.62
N SER A 303 -24.70 -6.23 -27.14
CA SER A 303 -23.80 -7.04 -27.98
C SER A 303 -24.40 -8.39 -28.38
N LYS A 304 -25.39 -8.90 -27.65
CA LYS A 304 -26.02 -10.21 -27.89
C LYS A 304 -27.27 -10.15 -28.77
N ILE A 305 -28.00 -9.04 -28.77
CA ILE A 305 -29.27 -8.91 -29.47
C ILE A 305 -29.09 -8.07 -30.75
N PRO A 306 -29.73 -8.42 -31.88
CA PRO A 306 -29.73 -7.58 -33.07
C PRO A 306 -30.26 -6.16 -32.77
N PRO A 307 -29.68 -5.09 -33.36
CA PRO A 307 -30.12 -3.72 -33.10
C PRO A 307 -31.63 -3.49 -33.26
N SER A 308 -32.26 -4.14 -34.24
CA SER A 308 -33.71 -4.07 -34.50
C SER A 308 -34.58 -4.63 -33.36
N GLN A 309 -34.03 -5.49 -32.51
CA GLN A 309 -34.76 -6.13 -31.42
C GLN A 309 -34.48 -5.49 -30.06
N ILE A 310 -33.51 -4.57 -29.94
CA ILE A 310 -33.15 -3.96 -28.65
C ILE A 310 -34.34 -3.22 -28.04
N GLN A 311 -35.12 -2.49 -28.85
CA GLN A 311 -36.33 -1.77 -28.40
C GLN A 311 -37.34 -2.67 -27.66
N THR A 312 -37.47 -3.94 -28.06
CA THR A 312 -38.39 -4.90 -27.41
C THR A 312 -38.03 -5.20 -25.95
N LYS A 313 -36.78 -4.92 -25.56
CA LYS A 313 -36.27 -5.12 -24.20
C LYS A 313 -36.38 -3.88 -23.33
N PHE A 314 -36.72 -2.74 -23.92
CA PHE A 314 -36.93 -1.46 -23.25
C PHE A 314 -38.35 -0.96 -23.54
N PRO A 315 -39.40 -1.64 -23.05
CA PRO A 315 -40.78 -1.20 -23.24
C PRO A 315 -40.97 0.20 -22.66
N ASN A 316 -41.82 1.01 -23.31
CA ASN A 316 -42.16 2.39 -22.92
C ASN A 316 -40.99 3.39 -22.90
N VAL A 317 -39.80 3.00 -23.33
CA VAL A 317 -38.68 3.92 -23.55
C VAL A 317 -38.75 4.42 -25.00
N PRO A 318 -38.82 5.73 -25.25
CA PRO A 318 -38.79 6.26 -26.62
C PRO A 318 -37.50 5.86 -27.34
N GLN A 319 -37.60 5.47 -28.61
CA GLN A 319 -36.45 5.02 -29.40
C GLN A 319 -35.32 6.07 -29.42
N GLN A 320 -35.67 7.35 -29.54
CA GLN A 320 -34.72 8.46 -29.50
C GLN A 320 -33.90 8.52 -28.20
N LEU A 321 -34.55 8.31 -27.05
CA LEU A 321 -33.87 8.22 -25.76
C LEU A 321 -32.96 6.99 -25.70
N LEU A 322 -33.46 5.84 -26.16
CA LEU A 322 -32.72 4.59 -26.15
C LEU A 322 -31.47 4.66 -27.02
N ASP A 323 -31.57 5.19 -28.24
CA ASP A 323 -30.45 5.38 -29.15
C ASP A 323 -29.39 6.31 -28.54
N GLY A 324 -29.81 7.39 -27.88
CA GLY A 324 -28.93 8.30 -27.14
C GLY A 324 -28.18 7.60 -26.01
N VAL A 325 -28.89 6.84 -25.17
CA VAL A 325 -28.30 6.03 -24.08
C VAL A 325 -27.29 5.02 -24.63
N ILE A 326 -27.67 4.25 -25.64
CA ILE A 326 -26.79 3.26 -26.27
C ILE A 326 -25.55 3.95 -26.84
N LYS A 327 -25.71 5.05 -27.56
CA LYS A 327 -24.60 5.81 -28.14
C LYS A 327 -23.62 6.33 -27.07
N ARG A 328 -24.12 6.83 -25.93
CA ARG A 328 -23.30 7.40 -24.85
C ARG A 328 -22.54 6.38 -24.02
N PHE A 329 -23.11 5.20 -23.81
CA PHE A 329 -22.61 4.19 -22.86
C PHE A 329 -22.17 2.89 -23.52
N SER A 330 -21.87 2.92 -24.82
CA SER A 330 -21.25 1.80 -25.51
C SER A 330 -20.34 2.28 -26.64
N GLU A 331 -19.43 1.41 -27.05
CA GLU A 331 -18.46 1.68 -28.11
C GLU A 331 -18.45 0.55 -29.13
N VAL A 332 -17.98 0.86 -30.34
CA VAL A 332 -17.87 -0.14 -31.41
C VAL A 332 -16.57 -0.90 -31.23
N GLN A 333 -16.66 -2.21 -31.07
CA GLN A 333 -15.53 -3.13 -31.08
C GLN A 333 -15.67 -4.10 -32.26
N GLY A 334 -14.88 -3.86 -33.30
CA GLY A 334 -15.01 -4.58 -34.57
C GLY A 334 -16.37 -4.31 -35.21
N LYS A 335 -17.18 -5.37 -35.39
CA LYS A 335 -18.52 -5.28 -36.01
C LYS A 335 -19.68 -5.11 -35.02
N LYS A 336 -19.41 -5.14 -33.70
CA LYS A 336 -20.44 -5.11 -32.66
C LYS A 336 -20.26 -3.91 -31.75
N ARG A 337 -21.36 -3.44 -31.18
CA ARG A 337 -21.38 -2.43 -30.13
C ARG A 337 -21.36 -3.12 -28.77
N VAL A 338 -20.51 -2.65 -27.86
CA VAL A 338 -20.25 -3.30 -26.57
C VAL A 338 -20.18 -2.22 -25.48
N VAL A 339 -20.75 -2.53 -24.32
CA VAL A 339 -20.54 -1.75 -23.09
C VAL A 339 -19.29 -2.28 -22.42
N THR A 340 -18.16 -1.59 -22.59
CA THR A 340 -16.90 -1.96 -21.91
C THR A 340 -16.86 -1.52 -20.46
N GLU A 341 -15.84 -1.93 -19.71
CA GLU A 341 -15.69 -1.55 -18.30
C GLU A 341 -15.56 -0.02 -18.13
N LYS A 342 -14.90 0.67 -19.09
CA LYS A 342 -14.85 2.14 -19.15
C LYS A 342 -16.27 2.72 -19.25
N MET A 343 -17.06 2.22 -20.21
CA MET A 343 -18.42 2.70 -20.43
C MET A 343 -19.38 2.33 -19.30
N LYS A 344 -19.16 1.19 -18.64
CA LYS A 344 -19.91 0.79 -17.44
C LYS A 344 -19.62 1.71 -16.25
N THR A 345 -18.36 2.11 -16.08
CA THR A 345 -17.96 3.10 -15.07
C THR A 345 -18.61 4.46 -15.35
N LYS A 346 -18.60 4.89 -16.62
CA LYS A 346 -19.31 6.09 -17.08
C LYS A 346 -20.81 6.01 -16.81
N LEU A 347 -21.45 4.89 -17.15
CA LEU A 347 -22.88 4.65 -16.88
C LEU A 347 -23.20 4.75 -15.40
N LEU A 348 -22.35 4.19 -14.53
CA LEU A 348 -22.51 4.28 -13.08
C LEU A 348 -22.41 5.75 -12.59
N ALA A 349 -21.52 6.56 -13.16
CA ALA A 349 -21.45 7.98 -12.83
C ALA A 349 -22.76 8.73 -13.15
N TRP A 350 -23.36 8.48 -14.33
CA TRP A 350 -24.66 9.06 -14.68
C TRP A 350 -25.78 8.59 -13.76
N ILE A 351 -25.80 7.30 -13.39
CA ILE A 351 -26.74 6.77 -12.41
C ILE A 351 -26.59 7.51 -11.08
N CYS A 352 -25.37 7.68 -10.56
CA CYS A 352 -25.12 8.42 -9.32
C CYS A 352 -25.58 9.89 -9.41
N VAL A 353 -25.41 10.57 -10.56
CA VAL A 353 -25.97 11.91 -10.74
C VAL A 353 -27.50 11.90 -10.71
N MET A 354 -28.14 10.90 -11.32
CA MET A 354 -29.61 10.77 -11.24
C MET A 354 -30.12 10.56 -9.81
N TYR A 355 -29.39 9.81 -8.98
CA TYR A 355 -29.69 9.72 -7.55
C TYR A 355 -29.59 11.09 -6.88
N LEU A 356 -28.57 11.90 -7.19
CA LEU A 356 -28.44 13.27 -6.64
C LEU A 356 -29.60 14.16 -7.09
N THR A 357 -29.88 14.21 -8.39
CA THR A 357 -30.98 15.03 -8.95
C THR A 357 -32.33 14.65 -8.33
N LEU A 358 -32.56 13.36 -8.14
CA LEU A 358 -33.78 12.83 -7.54
C LEU A 358 -33.73 12.74 -6.01
N ASP A 359 -32.74 13.29 -5.30
CA ASP A 359 -32.75 13.31 -3.82
C ASP A 359 -32.34 14.67 -3.26
N GLY A 360 -32.52 15.73 -4.06
CA GLY A 360 -32.20 17.10 -3.65
C GLY A 360 -30.69 17.30 -3.41
N PHE A 361 -29.85 16.65 -4.21
CA PHE A 361 -28.39 16.80 -4.20
C PHE A 361 -27.69 16.36 -2.90
N SER A 362 -28.39 15.59 -2.06
CA SER A 362 -27.87 14.99 -0.84
C SER A 362 -28.39 13.56 -0.67
N VAL A 363 -27.55 12.57 -0.89
CA VAL A 363 -27.92 11.14 -0.87
C VAL A 363 -27.18 10.35 0.21
N GLU A 364 -27.84 9.36 0.79
CA GLU A 364 -27.18 8.40 1.69
C GLU A 364 -26.44 7.32 0.90
N VAL A 365 -25.11 7.26 1.05
CA VAL A 365 -24.24 6.35 0.29
C VAL A 365 -24.65 4.89 0.48
N GLY A 366 -24.95 4.49 1.72
CA GLY A 366 -25.36 3.12 2.04
C GLY A 366 -26.74 2.71 1.49
N LYS A 367 -27.65 3.66 1.24
CA LYS A 367 -28.92 3.38 0.56
C LYS A 367 -28.68 3.10 -0.92
N VAL A 368 -27.90 3.96 -1.59
CA VAL A 368 -27.53 3.80 -3.00
C VAL A 368 -26.71 2.52 -3.21
N ALA A 369 -25.76 2.22 -2.32
CA ALA A 369 -24.94 1.00 -2.41
C ALA A 369 -25.78 -0.28 -2.30
N ARG A 370 -26.73 -0.34 -1.35
CA ARG A 370 -27.66 -1.47 -1.23
C ARG A 370 -28.56 -1.62 -2.45
N ASP A 371 -29.07 -0.52 -2.96
CA ASP A 371 -29.98 -0.51 -4.11
C ASP A 371 -29.27 -1.00 -5.39
N LEU A 372 -28.06 -0.51 -5.65
CA LEU A 372 -27.23 -0.92 -6.78
C LEU A 372 -26.49 -2.26 -6.57
N LYS A 373 -26.59 -2.84 -5.36
CA LYS A 373 -25.84 -4.05 -4.94
C LYS A 373 -24.33 -3.91 -5.11
N LEU A 374 -23.80 -2.75 -4.73
CA LEU A 374 -22.37 -2.41 -4.78
C LEU A 374 -21.80 -2.26 -3.37
N LYS A 375 -20.48 -2.24 -3.26
CA LYS A 375 -19.79 -1.92 -2.01
C LYS A 375 -19.87 -0.42 -1.74
N ASP A 376 -20.09 -0.02 -0.49
CA ASP A 376 -20.14 1.39 -0.07
C ASP A 376 -18.91 2.18 -0.53
N ALA A 377 -17.71 1.60 -0.44
CA ALA A 377 -16.48 2.25 -0.88
C ALA A 377 -16.47 2.58 -2.38
N THR A 378 -17.09 1.74 -3.22
CA THR A 378 -17.19 1.99 -4.67
C THR A 378 -18.12 3.17 -4.95
N VAL A 379 -19.27 3.21 -4.26
CA VAL A 379 -20.25 4.29 -4.40
C VAL A 379 -19.72 5.61 -3.82
N GLU A 380 -19.04 5.55 -2.67
CA GLU A 380 -18.34 6.69 -2.06
C GLU A 380 -17.29 7.27 -3.02
N THR A 381 -16.49 6.41 -3.67
CA THR A 381 -15.50 6.84 -4.65
C THR A 381 -16.19 7.49 -5.86
N MET A 382 -17.30 6.94 -6.33
CA MET A 382 -18.05 7.52 -7.44
C MET A 382 -18.58 8.92 -7.11
N PHE A 383 -19.18 9.11 -5.93
CA PHE A 383 -19.66 10.42 -5.50
C PHE A 383 -18.53 11.44 -5.32
N LYS A 384 -17.36 11.02 -4.79
CA LYS A 384 -16.18 11.91 -4.74
C LYS A 384 -15.70 12.32 -6.14
N ASN A 385 -15.74 11.41 -7.10
CA ASN A 385 -15.39 11.71 -8.49
C ASN A 385 -16.39 12.66 -9.15
N LEU A 386 -17.64 12.70 -8.68
CA LEU A 386 -18.67 13.67 -9.06
C LEU A 386 -18.56 15.01 -8.28
N GLY A 387 -17.49 15.20 -7.50
CA GLY A 387 -17.30 16.43 -6.72
C GLY A 387 -18.17 16.54 -5.47
N CYS A 388 -18.81 15.45 -5.02
CA CYS A 388 -19.56 15.44 -3.77
C CYS A 388 -18.62 15.37 -2.57
N SER A 389 -18.98 16.09 -1.50
CA SER A 389 -18.41 15.87 -0.17
C SER A 389 -19.13 14.71 0.51
N VAL A 390 -18.38 13.70 0.97
CA VAL A 390 -18.95 12.54 1.67
C VAL A 390 -18.69 12.71 3.16
N ASN A 391 -19.74 13.05 3.90
CA ASN A 391 -19.67 13.42 5.30
C ASN A 391 -20.41 12.41 6.19
N ILE A 392 -19.92 12.24 7.41
CA ILE A 392 -20.63 11.53 8.48
C ILE A 392 -21.49 12.57 9.21
N ALA A 393 -22.64 12.16 9.75
CA ALA A 393 -23.47 13.04 10.57
C ALA A 393 -22.64 13.70 11.69
N THR A 394 -22.76 15.02 11.81
CA THR A 394 -22.08 15.81 12.84
C THR A 394 -22.53 15.39 14.24
N PRO A 395 -21.76 15.67 15.31
CA PRO A 395 -22.18 15.36 16.68
C PRO A 395 -23.60 15.86 17.02
N ALA A 396 -23.93 17.10 16.63
CA ALA A 396 -25.25 17.69 16.85
C ALA A 396 -26.37 17.00 16.03
N GLU A 397 -26.09 16.58 14.80
CA GLU A 397 -27.05 15.82 13.99
C GLU A 397 -27.25 14.40 14.53
N ARG A 398 -26.19 13.78 15.06
CA ARG A 398 -26.25 12.45 15.69
C ARG A 398 -27.09 12.46 16.95
N GLU A 399 -26.94 13.50 17.78
CA GLU A 399 -27.74 13.69 18.99
C GLU A 399 -29.23 13.91 18.64
N LYS A 400 -29.52 14.75 17.63
CA LYS A 400 -30.90 14.95 17.14
C LYS A 400 -31.53 13.70 16.52
N GLN A 401 -30.72 12.86 15.87
CA GLN A 401 -31.19 11.62 15.24
C GLN A 401 -31.19 10.41 16.18
N GLY A 402 -30.63 10.55 17.38
CA GLY A 402 -30.49 9.45 18.34
C GLY A 402 -29.58 8.31 17.85
N ILE A 403 -28.60 8.60 17.00
CA ILE A 403 -27.71 7.58 16.40
C ILE A 403 -26.28 7.62 16.96
N SER A 404 -25.68 6.45 17.12
CA SER A 404 -24.29 6.30 17.55
C SER A 404 -23.28 6.73 16.48
N LEU A 405 -22.02 6.93 16.86
CA LEU A 405 -20.93 7.20 15.89
C LEU A 405 -20.74 6.04 14.91
N ALA A 406 -20.94 4.80 15.37
CA ALA A 406 -20.82 3.61 14.53
C ALA A 406 -21.94 3.55 13.47
N GLU A 407 -23.16 3.92 13.85
CA GLU A 407 -24.29 4.01 12.90
C GLU A 407 -24.12 5.19 11.94
N ALA A 408 -23.66 6.33 12.42
CA ALA A 408 -23.36 7.48 11.57
C ALA A 408 -22.26 7.17 10.54
N SER A 409 -21.25 6.38 10.93
CA SER A 409 -20.19 5.93 10.02
C SER A 409 -20.70 4.98 8.93
N LYS A 410 -21.80 4.26 9.19
CA LYS A 410 -22.53 3.44 8.20
C LYS A 410 -23.48 4.28 7.34
N ASN A 411 -23.97 5.40 7.86
CA ASN A 411 -24.93 6.30 7.20
C ASN A 411 -24.26 7.57 6.66
N LYS A 412 -23.15 7.42 5.92
CA LYS A 412 -22.48 8.56 5.27
C LYS A 412 -23.42 9.21 4.24
N LYS A 413 -23.44 10.53 4.20
CA LYS A 413 -24.15 11.33 3.20
C LYS A 413 -23.19 11.92 2.18
N ALA A 414 -23.44 11.70 0.90
CA ALA A 414 -22.79 12.40 -0.19
C ALA A 414 -23.62 13.64 -0.55
N VAL A 415 -23.01 14.82 -0.44
CA VAL A 415 -23.65 16.11 -0.70
C VAL A 415 -22.88 16.83 -1.81
N LEU A 416 -23.59 17.18 -2.88
CA LEU A 416 -23.05 18.02 -3.95
C LEU A 416 -23.17 19.49 -3.53
N LYS A 417 -22.06 20.23 -3.63
CA LYS A 417 -22.00 21.66 -3.31
C LYS A 417 -21.52 22.42 -4.54
N ALA A 418 -22.01 23.64 -4.68
CA ALA A 418 -21.61 24.58 -5.72
C ALA A 418 -20.81 25.73 -5.09
N PRO A 419 -19.72 26.21 -5.73
CA PRO A 419 -19.09 25.66 -6.93
C PRO A 419 -18.48 24.27 -6.67
N VAL A 420 -18.52 23.40 -7.67
CA VAL A 420 -18.02 22.03 -7.53
C VAL A 420 -16.49 21.99 -7.51
N VAL A 421 -15.93 21.23 -6.58
CA VAL A 421 -14.47 21.08 -6.45
C VAL A 421 -14.13 19.60 -6.55
N PHE A 422 -13.31 19.26 -7.55
CA PHE A 422 -12.83 17.90 -7.72
C PHE A 422 -11.63 17.61 -6.79
N PRO A 423 -11.56 16.40 -6.22
CA PRO A 423 -10.41 16.02 -5.42
C PRO A 423 -9.14 16.11 -6.27
N LYS A 424 -8.11 16.79 -5.75
CA LYS A 424 -6.80 16.82 -6.40
C LYS A 424 -6.34 15.38 -6.62
N ILE A 425 -6.19 14.98 -7.89
CA ILE A 425 -5.57 13.72 -8.24
C ILE A 425 -4.19 13.77 -7.61
N LYS A 426 -3.91 12.90 -6.63
CA LYS A 426 -2.57 12.73 -6.08
C LYS A 426 -1.71 12.16 -7.20
N ARG A 427 -1.19 13.02 -8.08
CA ARG A 427 -0.08 12.67 -8.97
C ARG A 427 1.02 12.24 -8.02
N ARG A 428 1.42 10.96 -8.09
CA ARG A 428 2.68 10.53 -7.46
C ARG A 428 3.72 11.51 -8.01
N GLY A 429 4.31 12.31 -7.13
CA GLY A 429 5.39 13.21 -7.52
C GLY A 429 6.47 12.41 -8.26
N PRO A 430 7.27 13.06 -9.12
CA PRO A 430 8.41 12.40 -9.72
C PRO A 430 9.19 11.72 -8.58
N ALA A 431 9.54 10.45 -8.77
CA ALA A 431 10.35 9.72 -7.82
C ALA A 431 11.54 10.62 -7.48
N LYS A 432 11.66 11.04 -6.21
CA LYS A 432 12.85 11.75 -5.76
C LYS A 432 14.03 10.84 -6.08
N ARG A 433 14.91 11.35 -6.92
CA ARG A 433 16.17 10.73 -7.34
C ARG A 433 16.99 10.31 -6.13
#